data_AF-A0A359JIR1-F1
#
_entry.id   AF-A0A359JIR1-F1
#
_cell.length_a   1.000
_cell.length_b   1.000
_cell.length_c   1.000
_cell.angle_alpha   90.00
_cell.angle_beta   90.00
_cell.angle_gamma   90.00
#
_symmetry.space_group_name_H-M   'P 1'
#
loop_
_entity.id
_entity.type
_entity.pdbx_description
1 polymer ?
#
loop_
_entity_poly.entity_id
_entity_poly.type
_entity_poly.pdbx_seq_one_letter_code
_entity_poly.pdbx_strand_id
1 'polypeptide(L)'
;LKEHGVKNIIFFAGTRESYDSELRLNAVRDCLRENHCEEYLKEVYYTNWENAEAENYINKLRMSGEELPDAFICANDGLAMATCVALFNNGYDVPRDVLVTGFDYIEDSKIFDPSIASVDQCFTEMGEATVRLWRKLLDGAERGISDVIPCKFVPGDSCGCHDFRDSDRLRRQRGREAFSHRSETTYFNRKLDIIDSTILSCLTYLELKDNLNRLLTNDHVFEGDSFHVLLEPNFGLSIYDSNIKMQTDRYSKNVEVLYSTEDGRVFKEEVFPSHDLVPGRDPSG
;
A
#
# COMPACT_ATOMS: atom_id res chain seq x y z
N LEU A 1 -10.87 23.99 -18.54
CA LEU A 1 -11.49 24.92 -19.52
C LEU A 1 -12.32 25.99 -18.83
N LYS A 2 -13.49 25.65 -18.26
CA LYS A 2 -14.43 26.64 -17.71
C LYS A 2 -13.99 27.26 -16.38
N GLU A 3 -13.50 26.42 -15.46
CA GLU A 3 -13.11 26.84 -14.11
C GLU A 3 -11.80 27.66 -14.12
N HIS A 4 -10.76 27.13 -14.76
CA HIS A 4 -9.41 27.69 -14.71
C HIS A 4 -8.98 28.44 -15.97
N GLY A 5 -9.83 28.51 -17.01
CA GLY A 5 -9.51 29.26 -18.23
C GLY A 5 -8.34 28.73 -19.08
N VAL A 6 -7.86 27.51 -18.83
CA VAL A 6 -6.70 26.90 -19.53
C VAL A 6 -6.89 26.79 -21.05
N LYS A 7 -5.82 27.07 -21.80
CA LYS A 7 -5.77 27.07 -23.28
C LYS A 7 -4.55 26.37 -23.87
N ASN A 8 -3.47 26.20 -23.10
CA ASN A 8 -2.26 25.52 -23.52
C ASN A 8 -2.09 24.26 -22.66
N ILE A 9 -2.45 23.11 -23.23
CA ILE A 9 -2.47 21.83 -22.53
C ILE A 9 -1.44 20.90 -23.16
N ILE A 10 -0.64 20.25 -22.32
CA ILE A 10 0.21 19.14 -22.71
C ILE A 10 -0.30 17.88 -22.00
N PHE A 11 -0.49 16.81 -22.76
CA PHE A 11 -0.91 15.52 -22.21
C PHE A 11 0.28 14.56 -22.11
N PHE A 12 0.57 14.08 -20.90
CA PHE A 12 1.57 13.03 -20.67
C PHE A 12 0.89 11.67 -20.69
N ALA A 13 1.06 10.97 -21.81
CA ALA A 13 0.52 9.64 -22.07
C ALA A 13 1.46 8.53 -21.59
N GLY A 14 0.92 7.33 -21.40
CA GLY A 14 1.69 6.11 -21.20
C GLY A 14 2.34 5.60 -22.49
N THR A 15 2.19 4.30 -22.79
CA THR A 15 2.58 3.71 -24.09
C THR A 15 1.45 3.84 -25.12
N ARG A 16 1.77 3.83 -26.42
CA ARG A 16 0.78 3.90 -27.52
C ARG A 16 -0.08 2.65 -27.62
N GLU A 17 0.44 1.53 -27.16
CA GLU A 17 -0.22 0.23 -27.17
C GLU A 17 -1.13 0.05 -25.94
N SER A 18 -1.00 0.90 -24.92
CA SER A 18 -1.84 0.84 -23.74
C SER A 18 -3.25 1.33 -24.05
N TYR A 19 -4.21 0.41 -23.94
CA TYR A 19 -5.64 0.71 -24.07
C TYR A 19 -6.06 1.82 -23.10
N ASP A 20 -5.65 1.74 -21.83
CA ASP A 20 -6.04 2.72 -20.81
C ASP A 20 -5.45 4.11 -21.09
N SER A 21 -4.20 4.19 -21.55
CA SER A 21 -3.56 5.45 -21.93
C SER A 21 -4.32 6.15 -23.06
N GLU A 22 -4.61 5.40 -24.13
CA GLU A 22 -5.36 5.94 -25.27
C GLU A 22 -6.80 6.28 -24.91
N LEU A 23 -7.45 5.50 -24.04
CA LEU A 23 -8.80 5.80 -23.55
C LEU A 23 -8.82 7.13 -22.77
N ARG A 24 -7.84 7.35 -21.88
CA ARG A 24 -7.69 8.60 -21.12
C ARG A 24 -7.41 9.78 -22.04
N LEU A 25 -6.53 9.62 -23.02
CA LEU A 25 -6.24 10.65 -24.03
C LEU A 25 -7.47 10.98 -24.89
N ASN A 26 -8.23 9.98 -25.31
CA ASN A 26 -9.44 10.18 -26.09
C ASN A 26 -10.52 10.90 -25.28
N ALA A 27 -10.66 10.61 -23.98
CA ALA A 27 -11.55 11.38 -23.11
C ALA A 27 -11.19 12.88 -23.07
N VAL A 28 -9.89 13.22 -23.06
CA VAL A 28 -9.44 14.62 -23.16
C VAL A 28 -9.80 15.22 -24.52
N ARG A 29 -9.52 14.51 -25.63
CA ARG A 29 -9.86 14.98 -26.98
C ARG A 29 -11.35 15.18 -27.17
N ASP A 30 -12.16 14.27 -26.64
CA ASP A 30 -13.61 14.31 -26.72
C ASP A 30 -14.15 15.53 -25.95
N CYS A 31 -13.67 15.76 -24.73
CA CYS A 31 -13.99 16.95 -23.95
C CYS A 31 -13.61 18.26 -24.67
N LEU A 32 -12.42 18.32 -25.29
CA LEU A 32 -12.01 19.50 -26.06
C LEU A 32 -12.88 19.73 -27.29
N ARG A 33 -13.22 18.67 -28.02
CA ARG A 33 -14.09 18.73 -29.20
C ARG A 33 -15.51 19.17 -28.87
N GLU A 34 -16.07 18.67 -27.77
CA GLU A 34 -17.39 19.08 -27.26
C GLU A 34 -17.44 20.56 -26.83
N ASN A 35 -16.29 21.15 -26.48
CA ASN A 35 -16.17 22.55 -26.12
C ASN A 35 -15.57 23.42 -27.25
N HIS A 36 -15.38 22.88 -28.45
CA HIS A 36 -14.79 23.58 -29.61
C HIS A 36 -13.42 24.21 -29.30
N CYS A 37 -12.55 23.45 -28.62
CA CYS A 37 -11.23 23.90 -28.13
C CYS A 37 -10.13 22.89 -28.45
N GLU A 38 -10.26 22.12 -29.54
CA GLU A 38 -9.30 21.08 -29.92
C GLU A 38 -7.86 21.61 -30.06
N GLU A 39 -7.70 22.88 -30.46
CA GLU A 39 -6.43 23.55 -30.59
C GLU A 39 -5.72 23.83 -29.26
N TYR A 40 -6.38 23.59 -28.12
CA TYR A 40 -5.80 23.80 -26.79
C TYR A 40 -4.85 22.66 -26.40
N LEU A 41 -5.03 21.46 -26.96
CA LEU A 41 -4.07 20.36 -26.81
C LEU A 41 -2.87 20.60 -27.74
N LYS A 42 -1.78 21.14 -27.18
CA LYS A 42 -0.57 21.51 -27.92
C LYS A 42 0.30 20.31 -28.23
N GLU A 43 0.39 19.38 -27.30
CA GLU A 43 1.24 18.20 -27.43
C GLU A 43 0.67 16.99 -26.68
N VAL A 44 0.92 15.80 -27.25
CA VAL A 44 0.79 14.52 -26.56
C VAL A 44 2.18 13.91 -26.48
N TYR A 45 2.76 13.88 -25.27
CA TYR A 45 4.06 13.30 -25.01
C TYR A 45 3.90 11.91 -24.40
N TYR A 46 4.43 10.88 -25.07
CA TYR A 46 4.35 9.50 -24.60
C TYR A 46 5.55 9.19 -23.72
N THR A 47 5.33 9.12 -22.41
CA THR A 47 6.37 8.82 -21.41
C THR A 47 6.65 7.32 -21.31
N ASN A 48 5.84 6.48 -21.96
CA ASN A 48 5.89 5.02 -21.83
C ASN A 48 5.76 4.53 -20.38
N TRP A 49 5.02 5.28 -19.55
CA TRP A 49 4.86 5.05 -18.10
C TRP A 49 6.12 5.27 -17.27
N GLU A 50 7.17 5.87 -17.85
CA GLU A 50 8.41 6.16 -17.14
C GLU A 50 8.37 7.55 -16.51
N ASN A 51 8.45 7.61 -15.19
CA ASN A 51 8.42 8.87 -14.44
C ASN A 51 9.60 9.80 -14.79
N ALA A 52 10.76 9.21 -15.12
CA ALA A 52 11.96 9.97 -15.53
C ALA A 52 11.74 10.77 -16.82
N GLU A 53 10.79 10.36 -17.67
CA GLU A 53 10.48 11.07 -18.91
C GLU A 53 9.77 12.41 -18.66
N ALA A 54 9.04 12.54 -17.55
CA ALA A 54 8.49 13.83 -17.14
C ALA A 54 9.62 14.82 -16.81
N GLU A 55 10.63 14.38 -16.07
CA GLU A 55 11.82 15.20 -15.75
C GLU A 55 12.59 15.58 -17.02
N ASN A 56 12.84 14.62 -17.90
CA ASN A 56 13.51 14.86 -19.18
C ASN A 56 12.78 15.90 -20.03
N TYR A 57 11.44 15.82 -20.10
CA TYR A 57 10.63 16.76 -20.86
C TYR A 57 10.71 18.17 -20.27
N ILE A 58 10.49 18.33 -18.96
CA ILE A 58 10.50 19.64 -18.31
C ILE A 58 11.89 20.30 -18.38
N ASN A 59 12.96 19.53 -18.23
CA ASN A 59 14.33 20.04 -18.39
C ASN A 59 14.57 20.56 -19.82
N LYS A 60 14.11 19.83 -20.84
CA LYS A 60 14.21 20.28 -22.25
C LYS A 60 13.39 21.55 -22.50
N LEU A 61 12.14 21.59 -22.01
CA LEU A 61 11.27 22.76 -22.09
C LEU A 61 11.98 23.99 -21.49
N ARG A 62 12.53 23.85 -20.28
CA ARG A 62 13.28 24.92 -19.61
C ARG A 62 14.51 25.36 -20.41
N MET A 63 15.30 24.42 -20.93
CA MET A 63 16.50 24.72 -21.72
C MET A 63 16.19 25.40 -23.05
N SER A 64 15.07 25.07 -23.68
CA SER A 64 14.64 25.65 -24.94
C SER A 64 14.16 27.11 -24.80
N GLY A 65 13.74 27.51 -23.59
CA GLY A 65 13.15 28.81 -23.34
C GLY A 65 11.71 28.95 -23.85
N GLU A 66 11.07 27.83 -24.21
CA GLU A 66 9.65 27.78 -24.55
C GLU A 66 8.77 28.15 -23.35
N GLU A 67 7.60 28.71 -23.64
CA GLU A 67 6.62 29.08 -22.61
C GLU A 67 6.05 27.83 -21.94
N LEU A 68 5.83 27.92 -20.62
CA LEU A 68 5.19 26.87 -19.84
C LEU A 68 3.72 26.72 -20.28
N PRO A 69 3.18 25.49 -20.43
CA PRO A 69 1.75 25.33 -20.68
C PRO A 69 0.94 25.79 -19.47
N ASP A 70 -0.36 26.03 -19.67
CA ASP A 70 -1.28 26.35 -18.57
C ASP A 70 -1.55 25.11 -17.70
N ALA A 71 -1.52 23.92 -18.30
CA ALA A 71 -1.75 22.66 -17.59
C ALA A 71 -1.04 21.46 -18.22
N PHE A 72 -0.53 20.58 -17.36
CA PHE A 72 -0.22 19.20 -17.69
C PHE A 72 -1.38 18.29 -17.26
N ILE A 73 -1.89 17.51 -18.21
CA ILE A 73 -2.80 16.39 -17.91
C ILE A 73 -2.01 15.11 -18.01
N CYS A 74 -1.75 14.48 -16.87
CA CYS A 74 -0.98 13.25 -16.81
C CYS A 74 -1.91 12.04 -16.81
N ALA A 75 -1.52 11.01 -17.56
CA ALA A 75 -2.32 9.80 -17.68
C ALA A 75 -2.46 9.04 -16.36
N ASN A 76 -1.62 9.29 -15.34
CA ASN A 76 -1.79 8.77 -13.99
C ASN A 76 -1.16 9.67 -12.91
N ASP A 77 -1.39 9.34 -11.65
CA ASP A 77 -0.89 10.07 -10.49
C ASP A 77 0.63 9.99 -10.34
N GLY A 78 1.25 8.86 -10.70
CA GLY A 78 2.70 8.71 -10.67
C GLY A 78 3.41 9.72 -11.58
N LEU A 79 2.93 9.85 -12.82
CA LEU A 79 3.42 10.84 -13.78
C LEU A 79 3.10 12.27 -13.32
N ALA A 80 1.93 12.51 -12.71
CA ALA A 80 1.56 13.81 -12.17
C ALA A 80 2.53 14.26 -11.05
N MET A 81 2.81 13.38 -10.08
CA MET A 81 3.77 13.65 -9.01
C MET A 81 5.18 13.88 -9.57
N ALA A 82 5.63 13.05 -10.52
CA ALA A 82 6.92 13.22 -11.18
C ALA A 82 7.02 14.57 -11.92
N THR A 83 5.93 14.97 -12.59
CA THR A 83 5.82 16.28 -13.26
C THR A 83 5.93 17.42 -12.26
N CYS A 84 5.23 17.35 -11.13
CA CYS A 84 5.35 18.35 -10.06
C CYS A 84 6.78 18.45 -9.50
N VAL A 85 7.45 17.31 -9.25
CA VAL A 85 8.85 17.31 -8.80
C VAL A 85 9.78 17.96 -9.83
N ALA A 86 9.61 17.61 -11.11
CA ALA A 86 10.41 18.16 -12.20
C ALA A 86 10.21 19.68 -12.36
N LEU A 87 8.97 20.16 -12.27
CA LEU A 87 8.62 21.58 -12.30
C LEU A 87 9.26 22.33 -11.13
N PHE A 88 9.13 21.80 -9.91
CA PHE A 88 9.74 22.36 -8.71
C PHE A 88 11.26 22.48 -8.84
N ASN A 89 11.93 21.43 -9.31
CA ASN A 89 13.39 21.43 -9.53
C ASN A 89 13.84 22.45 -10.58
N ASN A 90 12.95 22.85 -11.49
CA ASN A 90 13.18 23.89 -12.51
C ASN A 90 12.73 25.30 -12.06
N GLY A 91 12.28 25.44 -10.81
CA GLY A 91 11.90 26.71 -10.20
C GLY A 91 10.48 27.16 -10.52
N TYR A 92 9.61 26.26 -10.98
CA TYR A 92 8.19 26.52 -11.19
C TYR A 92 7.35 26.07 -9.99
N ASP A 93 6.30 26.82 -9.68
CA ASP A 93 5.36 26.54 -8.60
C ASP A 93 4.05 25.94 -9.15
N VAL A 94 3.62 24.82 -8.59
CA VAL A 94 2.31 24.21 -8.86
C VAL A 94 1.44 24.48 -7.63
N PRO A 95 0.26 25.11 -7.77
CA PRO A 95 -0.48 25.41 -8.99
C PRO A 95 -0.25 26.83 -9.59
N ARG A 96 0.66 27.65 -9.03
CA ARG A 96 0.70 29.08 -9.36
C ARG A 96 1.12 29.36 -10.81
N ASP A 97 2.14 28.66 -11.29
CA ASP A 97 2.70 28.87 -12.62
C ASP A 97 2.07 27.92 -13.65
N VAL A 98 1.71 26.71 -13.23
CA VAL A 98 1.10 25.67 -14.07
C VAL A 98 0.25 24.73 -13.24
N LEU A 99 -0.86 24.24 -13.82
CA LEU A 99 -1.71 23.24 -13.20
C LEU A 99 -1.25 21.83 -13.56
N VAL A 100 -1.41 20.88 -12.65
CA VAL A 100 -1.13 19.46 -12.91
C VAL A 100 -2.31 18.62 -12.48
N THR A 101 -2.71 17.67 -13.32
CA THR A 101 -3.76 16.69 -12.99
C THR A 101 -3.26 15.28 -13.25
N GLY A 102 -3.73 14.33 -12.45
CA GLY A 102 -3.44 12.90 -12.57
C GLY A 102 -4.69 12.07 -12.79
N PHE A 103 -4.54 10.77 -12.58
CA PHE A 103 -5.57 9.73 -12.68
C PHE A 103 -5.15 8.57 -11.78
N ASP A 104 -6.09 7.83 -11.20
CA ASP A 104 -5.94 6.69 -10.27
C ASP A 104 -6.31 7.02 -8.82
N TYR A 105 -6.10 8.27 -8.37
CA TYR A 105 -6.37 8.74 -7.00
C TYR A 105 -5.71 7.87 -5.91
N ILE A 106 -4.42 7.58 -6.07
CA ILE A 106 -3.64 6.75 -5.15
C ILE A 106 -3.40 7.45 -3.80
N GLU A 107 -3.12 6.69 -2.74
CA GLU A 107 -2.89 7.25 -1.40
C GLU A 107 -1.78 8.30 -1.37
N ASP A 108 -0.67 8.06 -2.09
CA ASP A 108 0.46 8.98 -2.13
C ASP A 108 0.06 10.33 -2.74
N SER A 109 -0.81 10.35 -3.74
CA SER A 109 -1.20 11.59 -4.43
C SER A 109 -2.04 12.53 -3.55
N LYS A 110 -2.72 11.98 -2.53
CA LYS A 110 -3.51 12.72 -1.54
C LYS A 110 -2.62 13.50 -0.55
N ILE A 111 -1.44 12.95 -0.24
CA ILE A 111 -0.51 13.49 0.77
C ILE A 111 0.72 14.15 0.13
N PHE A 112 0.94 13.94 -1.16
CA PHE A 112 1.97 14.62 -1.94
C PHE A 112 1.80 16.15 -1.85
N ASP A 113 2.87 16.92 -2.03
CA ASP A 113 2.84 18.39 -1.99
C ASP A 113 3.25 18.96 -3.35
N PRO A 114 2.33 19.63 -4.08
CA PRO A 114 0.91 19.80 -3.78
C PRO A 114 0.11 18.49 -3.92
N SER A 115 -1.03 18.32 -3.24
CA SER A 115 -1.87 17.12 -3.46
C SER A 115 -2.41 17.12 -4.89
N ILE A 116 -2.46 15.97 -5.53
CA ILE A 116 -2.78 15.88 -6.96
C ILE A 116 -4.29 15.91 -7.16
N ALA A 117 -4.75 16.85 -7.98
CA ALA A 117 -6.07 16.81 -8.57
C ALA A 117 -6.17 15.61 -9.52
N SER A 118 -7.03 14.64 -9.21
CA SER A 118 -7.02 13.32 -9.83
C SER A 118 -8.43 12.81 -10.14
N VAL A 119 -8.50 11.65 -10.79
CA VAL A 119 -9.73 10.91 -11.05
C VAL A 119 -9.67 9.60 -10.28
N ASP A 120 -10.61 9.44 -9.35
CA ASP A 120 -10.85 8.19 -8.64
C ASP A 120 -11.60 7.22 -9.54
N GLN A 121 -10.98 6.06 -9.79
CA GLN A 121 -11.55 4.98 -10.59
C GLN A 121 -12.61 4.17 -9.84
N CYS A 122 -12.82 4.45 -8.55
CA CYS A 122 -13.78 3.76 -7.68
C CYS A 122 -13.45 2.25 -7.56
N PHE A 123 -12.17 1.93 -7.30
CA PHE A 123 -11.70 0.54 -7.21
C PHE A 123 -12.44 -0.29 -6.15
N THR A 124 -12.87 0.33 -5.05
CA THR A 124 -13.68 -0.34 -4.02
C THR A 124 -15.03 -0.78 -4.60
N GLU A 125 -15.75 0.13 -5.23
CA GLU A 125 -17.03 -0.17 -5.88
C GLU A 125 -16.85 -1.20 -7.02
N MET A 126 -15.75 -1.13 -7.76
CA MET A 126 -15.36 -2.12 -8.78
C MET A 126 -15.15 -3.51 -8.17
N GLY A 127 -14.44 -3.60 -7.04
CA GLY A 127 -14.23 -4.85 -6.34
C GLY A 127 -15.54 -5.48 -5.87
N GLU A 128 -16.42 -4.67 -5.26
CA GLU A 128 -17.74 -5.15 -4.84
C GLU A 128 -18.61 -5.61 -6.01
N ALA A 129 -18.63 -4.85 -7.11
CA ALA A 129 -19.36 -5.22 -8.32
C ALA A 129 -18.84 -6.53 -8.91
N THR A 130 -17.51 -6.69 -8.93
CA THR A 130 -16.85 -7.92 -9.41
C THR A 130 -17.29 -9.13 -8.60
N VAL A 131 -17.30 -9.05 -7.26
CA VAL A 131 -17.75 -10.14 -6.40
C VAL A 131 -19.25 -10.43 -6.59
N ARG A 132 -20.09 -9.39 -6.73
CA ARG A 132 -21.52 -9.56 -7.02
C ARG A 132 -21.75 -10.28 -8.34
N LEU A 133 -21.03 -9.90 -9.40
CA LEU A 133 -21.11 -10.53 -10.72
C LEU A 133 -20.60 -11.97 -10.68
N TRP A 134 -19.48 -12.21 -10.00
CA TRP A 134 -18.92 -13.55 -9.85
C TRP A 134 -19.90 -14.51 -9.16
N ARG A 135 -20.57 -14.07 -8.08
CA ARG A 135 -21.61 -14.88 -7.43
C ARG A 135 -22.77 -15.21 -8.36
N LYS A 136 -23.27 -14.23 -9.14
CA LYS A 136 -24.34 -14.48 -10.13
C LYS A 136 -23.93 -15.55 -11.15
N LEU A 137 -22.68 -15.54 -11.60
CA LEU A 137 -22.16 -16.55 -12.53
C LEU A 137 -22.10 -17.95 -11.90
N LEU A 138 -21.73 -18.06 -10.62
CA LEU A 138 -21.77 -19.33 -9.89
C LEU A 138 -23.20 -19.87 -9.75
N ASP A 139 -24.18 -18.98 -9.61
CA ASP A 139 -25.61 -19.31 -9.53
C ASP A 139 -26.24 -19.61 -10.92
N GLY A 140 -25.44 -19.65 -11.99
CA GLY A 140 -25.87 -20.04 -13.34
C GLY A 140 -26.40 -18.91 -14.21
N ALA A 141 -26.12 -17.63 -13.88
CA ALA A 141 -26.48 -16.51 -14.75
C ALA A 141 -25.74 -16.54 -16.11
N GLU A 142 -26.32 -15.87 -17.11
CA GLU A 142 -25.72 -15.75 -18.44
C GLU A 142 -24.36 -15.00 -18.40
N ARG A 143 -23.46 -15.40 -19.31
CA ARG A 143 -22.16 -14.76 -19.52
C ARG A 143 -22.34 -13.46 -20.32
N GLY A 144 -21.41 -12.52 -20.16
CA GLY A 144 -21.41 -11.26 -20.91
C GLY A 144 -22.07 -10.07 -20.20
N ILE A 145 -22.31 -10.18 -18.90
CA ILE A 145 -22.75 -9.05 -18.07
C ILE A 145 -21.57 -8.07 -17.93
N SER A 146 -21.80 -6.81 -18.26
CA SER A 146 -20.84 -5.71 -18.08
C SER A 146 -21.51 -4.60 -17.29
N ASP A 147 -20.88 -4.18 -16.19
CA ASP A 147 -21.30 -3.04 -15.38
C ASP A 147 -20.27 -1.92 -15.55
N VAL A 148 -20.72 -0.71 -15.87
CA VAL A 148 -19.86 0.48 -15.95
C VAL A 148 -19.98 1.25 -14.65
N ILE A 149 -18.83 1.47 -14.00
CA ILE A 149 -18.75 2.24 -12.75
C ILE A 149 -18.21 3.62 -13.10
N PRO A 150 -18.95 4.71 -12.82
CA PRO A 150 -18.52 6.04 -13.15
C PRO A 150 -17.37 6.48 -12.25
N CYS A 151 -16.26 6.90 -12.86
CA CYS A 151 -15.16 7.53 -12.14
C CYS A 151 -15.58 8.89 -11.57
N LYS A 152 -14.85 9.36 -10.56
CA LYS A 152 -15.12 10.63 -9.88
C LYS A 152 -13.89 11.53 -9.93
N PHE A 153 -14.04 12.77 -10.37
CA PHE A 153 -12.97 13.75 -10.25
C PHE A 153 -12.85 14.21 -8.79
N VAL A 154 -11.62 14.21 -8.27
CA VAL A 154 -11.28 14.66 -6.93
C VAL A 154 -10.28 15.82 -7.05
N PRO A 155 -10.69 17.05 -6.71
CA PRO A 155 -9.79 18.21 -6.73
C PRO A 155 -8.65 18.04 -5.72
N GLY A 156 -7.49 18.59 -6.07
CA GLY A 156 -6.30 18.64 -5.23
C GLY A 156 -5.65 20.02 -5.26
N ASP A 157 -4.63 20.22 -4.41
CA ASP A 157 -3.89 21.48 -4.35
C ASP A 157 -3.24 21.82 -5.71
N SER A 158 -2.90 20.82 -6.52
CA SER A 158 -2.22 20.98 -7.82
C SER A 158 -3.06 21.63 -8.92
N CYS A 159 -4.38 21.80 -8.72
CA CYS A 159 -5.24 22.59 -9.59
C CYS A 159 -5.69 23.93 -8.97
N GLY A 160 -5.26 24.24 -7.74
CA GLY A 160 -5.61 25.48 -7.03
C GLY A 160 -7.02 25.52 -6.45
N CYS A 161 -7.77 24.42 -6.48
CA CYS A 161 -9.11 24.33 -5.89
C CYS A 161 -9.02 24.15 -4.36
N HIS A 162 -9.10 25.25 -3.61
CA HIS A 162 -8.82 25.27 -2.17
C HIS A 162 -9.95 24.77 -1.26
N ASP A 163 -11.14 24.48 -1.79
CA ASP A 163 -12.28 24.02 -0.99
C ASP A 163 -12.12 22.57 -0.49
N PHE A 164 -11.08 21.86 -0.94
CA PHE A 164 -10.85 20.42 -0.69
C PHE A 164 -9.57 20.13 0.13
N ARG A 165 -9.14 21.06 1.01
CA ARG A 165 -7.90 20.99 1.82
C ARG A 165 -7.92 19.96 2.97
N ASP A 166 -8.28 18.71 2.72
CA ASP A 166 -7.99 17.63 3.68
C ASP A 166 -6.52 17.17 3.60
N SER A 167 -5.80 17.55 2.53
CA SER A 167 -4.39 17.21 2.31
C SER A 167 -3.48 17.60 3.48
N ASP A 168 -3.61 18.80 4.06
CA ASP A 168 -2.84 19.23 5.23
C ASP A 168 -3.08 18.35 6.46
N ARG A 169 -4.34 17.97 6.70
CA ARG A 169 -4.69 17.07 7.80
C ARG A 169 -4.08 15.69 7.56
N LEU A 170 -4.22 15.16 6.35
CA LEU A 170 -3.68 13.87 5.95
C LEU A 170 -2.15 13.84 6.05
N ARG A 171 -1.45 14.86 5.55
CA ARG A 171 0.02 15.01 5.68
C ARG A 171 0.46 15.00 7.14
N ARG A 172 -0.22 15.76 8.01
CA ARG A 172 0.08 15.78 9.46
C ARG A 172 -0.19 14.43 10.12
N GLN A 173 -1.25 13.74 9.72
CA GLN A 173 -1.55 12.40 10.22
C GLN A 173 -0.49 11.40 9.78
N ARG A 174 -0.18 11.33 8.48
CA ARG A 174 0.87 10.46 7.94
C ARG A 174 2.23 10.73 8.56
N GLY A 175 2.58 12.00 8.82
CA GLY A 175 3.80 12.36 9.54
C GLY A 175 3.86 11.77 10.96
N ARG A 176 2.75 11.75 11.69
CA ARG A 176 2.67 11.09 13.01
C ARG A 176 2.74 9.57 12.89
N GLU A 177 1.98 8.98 11.98
CA GLU A 177 1.97 7.53 11.73
C GLU A 177 3.35 7.01 11.35
N ALA A 178 4.07 7.72 10.47
CA ALA A 178 5.41 7.34 10.05
C ALA A 178 6.41 7.30 11.22
N PHE A 179 6.28 8.22 12.19
CA PHE A 179 7.06 8.18 13.41
C PHE A 179 6.64 7.03 14.32
N SER A 180 5.35 6.89 14.61
CA SER A 180 4.81 5.81 15.46
C SER A 180 5.19 4.43 14.94
N HIS A 181 4.96 4.16 13.66
CA HIS A 181 5.31 2.88 13.03
C HIS A 181 6.80 2.59 13.11
N ARG A 182 7.67 3.60 12.91
CA ARG A 182 9.12 3.45 13.07
C ARG A 182 9.49 3.12 14.52
N SER A 183 8.87 3.80 15.49
CA SER A 183 9.08 3.54 16.91
C SER A 183 8.64 2.12 17.30
N GLU A 184 7.47 1.70 16.86
CA GLU A 184 6.94 0.34 17.06
C GLU A 184 7.83 -0.72 16.41
N THR A 185 8.24 -0.50 15.15
CA THR A 185 9.17 -1.40 14.44
C THR A 185 10.50 -1.51 15.18
N THR A 186 11.03 -0.39 15.68
CA THR A 186 12.29 -0.39 16.45
C THR A 186 12.13 -1.14 17.78
N TYR A 187 10.99 -0.95 18.46
CA TYR A 187 10.66 -1.68 19.67
C TYR A 187 10.57 -3.18 19.39
N PHE A 188 9.81 -3.58 18.37
CA PHE A 188 9.63 -4.97 17.96
C PHE A 188 10.96 -5.62 17.57
N ASN A 189 11.77 -4.96 16.73
CA ASN A 189 13.08 -5.48 16.33
C ASN A 189 14.01 -5.67 17.54
N ARG A 190 14.03 -4.74 18.50
CA ARG A 190 14.80 -4.93 19.75
C ARG A 190 14.34 -6.14 20.55
N LYS A 191 13.03 -6.43 20.56
CA LYS A 191 12.49 -7.62 21.23
C LYS A 191 12.90 -8.90 20.51
N LEU A 192 12.86 -8.90 19.17
CA LEU A 192 13.39 -10.02 18.37
C LEU A 192 14.89 -10.23 18.62
N ASP A 193 15.71 -9.18 18.63
CA ASP A 193 17.14 -9.28 18.90
C ASP A 193 17.44 -9.93 20.26
N ILE A 194 16.63 -9.62 21.28
CA ILE A 194 16.75 -10.23 22.61
C ILE A 194 16.35 -11.71 22.58
N ILE A 195 15.27 -12.06 21.89
CA ILE A 195 14.85 -13.46 21.70
C ILE A 195 15.95 -14.23 20.98
N ASP A 196 16.46 -13.73 19.86
CA ASP A 196 17.52 -14.38 19.07
C ASP A 196 18.80 -14.58 19.89
N SER A 197 19.26 -13.53 20.58
CA SER A 197 20.41 -13.61 21.48
C SER A 197 20.20 -14.65 22.59
N THR A 198 18.97 -14.72 23.14
CA THR A 198 18.62 -15.71 24.15
C THR A 198 18.71 -17.13 23.59
N ILE A 199 18.11 -17.40 22.44
CA ILE A 199 18.13 -18.71 21.77
C ILE A 199 19.58 -19.13 21.47
N LEU A 200 20.37 -18.23 20.87
CA LEU A 200 21.76 -18.50 20.49
C LEU A 200 22.70 -18.74 21.69
N SER A 201 22.36 -18.20 22.87
CA SER A 201 23.13 -18.41 24.09
C SER A 201 22.88 -19.77 24.76
N CYS A 202 21.81 -20.47 24.38
CA CYS A 202 21.43 -21.75 24.97
C CYS A 202 22.20 -22.89 24.30
N LEU A 203 22.81 -23.76 25.10
CA LEU A 203 23.54 -24.95 24.65
C LEU A 203 22.71 -26.22 24.72
N THR A 204 21.59 -26.18 25.43
CA THR A 204 20.67 -27.31 25.58
C THR A 204 19.22 -26.89 25.40
N TYR A 205 18.36 -27.86 25.08
CA TYR A 205 16.92 -27.64 24.98
C TYR A 205 16.29 -27.14 26.30
N LEU A 206 16.79 -27.61 27.44
CA LEU A 206 16.30 -27.17 28.75
C LEU A 206 16.65 -25.70 29.00
N GLU A 207 17.89 -25.29 28.69
CA GLU A 207 18.31 -23.89 28.77
C GLU A 207 17.48 -22.99 27.85
N LEU A 208 17.19 -23.44 26.62
CA LEU A 208 16.31 -22.73 25.69
C LEU A 208 14.95 -22.47 26.32
N LYS A 209 14.32 -23.53 26.85
CA LYS A 209 12.97 -23.46 27.43
C LYS A 209 12.94 -22.50 28.63
N ASP A 210 13.85 -22.67 29.58
CA ASP A 210 13.88 -21.88 30.80
C ASP A 210 14.20 -20.40 30.53
N ASN A 211 15.13 -20.13 29.61
CA ASN A 211 15.50 -18.76 29.27
C ASN A 211 14.40 -18.03 28.49
N LEU A 212 13.74 -18.70 27.54
CA LEU A 212 12.60 -18.13 26.82
C LEU A 212 11.40 -17.90 27.75
N ASN A 213 11.09 -18.86 28.63
CA ASN A 213 10.04 -18.68 29.64
C ASN A 213 10.31 -17.45 30.52
N ARG A 214 11.55 -17.31 31.03
CA ARG A 214 11.96 -16.16 31.84
C ARG A 214 11.87 -14.85 31.06
N LEU A 215 12.27 -14.84 29.79
CA LEU A 215 12.19 -13.66 28.93
C LEU A 215 10.74 -13.23 28.70
N LEU A 216 9.88 -14.16 28.28
CA LEU A 216 8.46 -13.91 28.02
C LEU A 216 7.70 -13.51 29.29
N THR A 217 8.11 -14.02 30.46
CA THR A 217 7.48 -13.66 31.74
C THR A 217 7.86 -12.27 32.24
N ASN A 218 9.11 -11.83 32.05
CA ASN A 218 9.61 -10.61 32.69
C ASN A 218 9.71 -9.40 31.77
N ASP A 219 9.77 -9.61 30.45
CA ASP A 219 10.07 -8.54 29.49
C ASP A 219 9.05 -8.45 28.34
N HIS A 220 7.83 -8.93 28.56
CA HIS A 220 6.73 -8.84 27.60
C HIS A 220 5.45 -8.34 28.26
N VAL A 221 4.71 -7.49 27.55
CA VAL A 221 3.35 -7.06 27.91
C VAL A 221 2.41 -7.72 26.93
N PHE A 222 1.52 -8.58 27.42
CA PHE A 222 0.52 -9.24 26.58
C PHE A 222 -0.77 -8.43 26.59
N GLU A 223 -1.39 -8.28 25.42
CA GLU A 223 -2.70 -7.68 25.26
C GLU A 223 -3.74 -8.79 25.06
N GLY A 224 -4.83 -8.74 25.83
CA GLY A 224 -5.90 -9.73 25.80
C GLY A 224 -6.07 -10.49 27.12
N ASP A 225 -7.18 -11.24 27.22
CA ASP A 225 -7.50 -12.00 28.43
C ASP A 225 -6.59 -13.23 28.58
N SER A 226 -6.29 -13.93 27.47
CA SER A 226 -5.41 -15.09 27.45
C SER A 226 -4.39 -15.05 26.31
N PHE A 227 -3.19 -15.57 26.55
CA PHE A 227 -2.11 -15.64 25.58
C PHE A 227 -1.19 -16.82 25.86
N HIS A 228 -0.86 -17.61 24.83
CA HIS A 228 -0.10 -18.85 24.97
C HIS A 228 0.99 -18.95 23.90
N VAL A 229 2.23 -19.22 24.32
CA VAL A 229 3.37 -19.54 23.46
C VAL A 229 3.73 -21.00 23.69
N LEU A 230 3.60 -21.80 22.65
CA LEU A 230 3.80 -23.24 22.68
C LEU A 230 4.95 -23.61 21.76
N LEU A 231 5.75 -24.60 22.16
CA LEU A 231 6.88 -25.11 21.39
C LEU A 231 6.65 -26.59 21.09
N GLU A 232 6.81 -26.95 19.82
CA GLU A 232 6.84 -28.36 19.40
C GLU A 232 8.15 -28.99 19.91
N PRO A 233 8.09 -29.98 20.82
CA PRO A 233 9.29 -30.53 21.44
C PRO A 233 10.24 -31.16 20.44
N ASN A 234 9.72 -31.82 19.39
CA ASN A 234 10.57 -32.44 18.38
C ASN A 234 11.39 -31.40 17.59
N PHE A 235 10.79 -30.25 17.29
CA PHE A 235 11.49 -29.12 16.69
C PHE A 235 12.62 -28.64 17.62
N GLY A 236 12.30 -28.30 18.87
CA GLY A 236 13.28 -27.77 19.81
C GLY A 236 14.42 -28.74 20.12
N LEU A 237 14.12 -30.02 20.29
CA LEU A 237 15.11 -31.08 20.52
C LEU A 237 16.03 -31.30 19.31
N SER A 238 15.49 -31.25 18.09
CA SER A 238 16.27 -31.44 16.86
C SER A 238 17.35 -30.36 16.63
N ILE A 239 17.22 -29.20 17.27
CA ILE A 239 18.23 -28.13 17.24
C ILE A 239 19.50 -28.57 17.97
N TYR A 240 19.36 -29.30 19.08
CA TYR A 240 20.46 -29.62 19.99
C TYR A 240 20.95 -31.07 19.90
N ASP A 241 20.15 -31.98 19.36
CA ASP A 241 20.52 -33.38 19.13
C ASP A 241 20.34 -33.77 17.66
N SER A 242 21.46 -33.97 16.97
CA SER A 242 21.50 -34.35 15.55
C SER A 242 20.95 -35.75 15.26
N ASN A 243 20.74 -36.58 16.29
CA ASN A 243 20.08 -37.88 16.16
C ASN A 243 18.55 -37.74 16.07
N ILE A 244 17.99 -36.61 16.49
CA ILE A 244 16.56 -36.34 16.45
C ILE A 244 16.22 -35.73 15.09
N LYS A 245 15.49 -36.48 14.27
CA LYS A 245 14.97 -35.97 12.99
C LYS A 245 13.75 -35.10 13.25
N MET A 246 13.80 -33.88 12.73
CA MET A 246 12.66 -32.97 12.73
C MET A 246 11.48 -33.58 11.97
N GLN A 247 10.34 -33.62 12.63
CA GLN A 247 9.09 -34.10 12.07
C GLN A 247 8.35 -32.97 11.37
N THR A 248 7.93 -33.19 10.12
CA THR A 248 7.34 -32.14 9.26
C THR A 248 5.90 -32.42 8.82
N ASP A 249 5.37 -33.60 9.12
CA ASP A 249 4.06 -34.08 8.67
C ASP A 249 2.95 -33.92 9.73
N ARG A 250 3.31 -33.79 11.01
CA ARG A 250 2.36 -33.61 12.13
C ARG A 250 3.07 -33.08 13.39
N TYR A 251 2.27 -32.56 14.32
CA TYR A 251 2.71 -32.19 15.68
C TYR A 251 2.82 -33.42 16.59
N SER A 252 3.60 -33.28 17.66
CA SER A 252 3.60 -34.24 18.76
C SER A 252 2.23 -34.32 19.44
N LYS A 253 1.96 -35.42 20.14
CA LYS A 253 0.70 -35.60 20.90
C LYS A 253 0.46 -34.46 21.90
N ASN A 254 1.56 -34.00 22.50
CA ASN A 254 1.58 -32.88 23.41
C ASN A 254 2.59 -31.84 22.89
N VAL A 255 2.22 -30.57 22.96
CA VAL A 255 3.15 -29.44 22.76
C VAL A 255 3.54 -28.85 24.10
N GLU A 256 4.77 -28.37 24.23
CA GLU A 256 5.27 -27.80 25.48
C GLU A 256 4.89 -26.33 25.59
N VAL A 257 4.57 -25.88 26.81
CA VAL A 257 4.26 -24.49 27.10
C VAL A 257 5.54 -23.73 27.40
N LEU A 258 5.90 -22.76 26.56
CA LEU A 258 6.97 -21.80 26.86
C LEU A 258 6.46 -20.67 27.75
N TYR A 259 5.25 -20.20 27.48
CA TYR A 259 4.60 -19.15 28.24
C TYR A 259 3.10 -19.25 28.10
N SER A 260 2.36 -18.95 29.18
CA SER A 260 0.91 -19.03 29.17
C SER A 260 0.34 -18.05 30.18
N THR A 261 -0.66 -17.28 29.76
CA THR A 261 -1.46 -16.41 30.62
C THR A 261 -2.94 -16.61 30.36
N GLU A 262 -3.73 -16.59 31.42
CA GLU A 262 -5.19 -16.57 31.40
C GLU A 262 -5.68 -15.56 32.43
N ASP A 263 -6.63 -14.72 32.04
CA ASP A 263 -7.15 -13.59 32.82
C ASP A 263 -6.03 -12.71 33.42
N GLY A 264 -4.98 -12.47 32.64
CA GLY A 264 -3.80 -11.69 33.05
C GLY A 264 -2.93 -12.35 34.13
N ARG A 265 -3.11 -13.65 34.41
CA ARG A 265 -2.30 -14.43 35.36
C ARG A 265 -1.52 -15.51 34.63
N VAL A 266 -0.27 -15.73 35.03
CA VAL A 266 0.56 -16.80 34.48
C VAL A 266 -0.07 -18.16 34.81
N PHE A 267 -0.42 -18.90 33.77
CA PHE A 267 -0.97 -20.25 33.84
C PHE A 267 0.18 -21.27 33.81
N LYS A 268 0.09 -22.30 34.66
CA LYS A 268 1.23 -23.16 35.01
C LYS A 268 1.28 -24.53 34.31
N GLU A 269 0.38 -24.83 33.39
CA GLU A 269 0.47 -26.09 32.66
C GLU A 269 1.77 -26.16 31.84
N GLU A 270 2.40 -27.33 31.85
CA GLU A 270 3.67 -27.56 31.16
C GLU A 270 3.48 -28.04 29.71
N VAL A 271 2.31 -28.61 29.40
CA VAL A 271 1.99 -29.17 28.08
C VAL A 271 0.52 -29.00 27.72
N PHE A 272 0.22 -28.77 26.44
CA PHE A 272 -1.13 -28.83 25.88
C PHE A 272 -1.27 -30.05 24.96
N PRO A 273 -2.43 -30.73 24.95
CA PRO A 273 -2.76 -31.68 23.90
C PRO A 273 -2.87 -30.97 22.55
N SER A 274 -2.16 -31.46 21.52
CA SER A 274 -2.15 -30.77 20.22
C SER A 274 -3.48 -30.79 19.48
N HIS A 275 -4.41 -31.68 19.85
CA HIS A 275 -5.77 -31.73 19.30
C HIS A 275 -6.65 -30.58 19.79
N ASP A 276 -6.38 -30.01 20.97
CA ASP A 276 -7.14 -28.88 21.52
C ASP A 276 -6.81 -27.55 20.82
N LEU A 277 -5.67 -27.50 20.12
CA LEU A 277 -5.18 -26.31 19.42
C LEU A 277 -5.68 -26.18 17.99
N VAL A 278 -6.25 -27.26 17.42
CA VAL A 278 -6.71 -27.29 16.03
C VAL A 278 -8.21 -27.60 16.00
N PRO A 279 -9.07 -26.59 15.83
CA PRO A 279 -10.52 -26.82 15.74
C PRO A 279 -10.85 -27.82 14.62
N GLY A 280 -11.45 -28.95 14.98
CA GLY A 280 -11.89 -30.00 14.04
C GLY A 280 -10.88 -31.10 13.72
N ARG A 281 -9.75 -31.18 14.44
CA ARG A 281 -8.77 -32.29 14.27
C ARG A 281 -9.14 -33.49 15.14
N ASP A 282 -9.32 -34.65 14.53
CA ASP A 282 -9.47 -35.92 15.24
C ASP A 282 -8.11 -36.33 15.84
N PRO A 283 -8.00 -36.58 17.16
CA PRO A 283 -6.75 -37.01 17.80
C PRO A 283 -6.22 -38.37 17.31
N SER A 284 -6.99 -39.08 16.47
CA SER A 284 -6.65 -40.37 15.86
C SER A 284 -5.98 -40.27 14.48
N GLY A 285 -5.89 -39.08 13.86
CA GLY A 285 -5.53 -38.88 12.44
C GLY A 285 -4.29 -38.05 12.20
#